data_AF-A0A099XLG7-F1
#
_entry.id   AF-A0A099XLG7-F1
#
_cell.length_a   1.000
_cell.length_b   1.000
_cell.length_c   1.000
_cell.angle_alpha   90.00
_cell.angle_beta   90.00
_cell.angle_gamma   90.00
#
_symmetry.space_group_name_H-M   'P 1'
#
loop_
_entity.id
_entity.type
_entity.pdbx_description
1 polymer ?
#
loop_
_entity_poly.entity_id
_entity_poly.type
_entity_poly.pdbx_seq_one_letter_code
_entity_poly.pdbx_strand_id
1 'polypeptide(L)'
;MKKTLLLFVTILSVTLTKAQAIGDTFTVNDINYEVTAIDPTNEVQIVGNSVTTDALTIPATVDDSGTTYNVTFIKNKSFSNVAITSLVVEGDTEIDWQVFNACPNLVSADLSNITSGVGLNSFVNCPLLETVDLSKATYIGKLSFSKCPKLTTIDLSNLKEVGIQAFLSATSLTSIDLPAATVLGGLAFWKCTNLSDINIPVMDSIAPGAFNATGITTLTLPATLNSLPGTNTFRNIPALEELIVEFETPFVLEIDEDGLDMFSHQALYATAPKLIVPFGTSTAFAAENGWDIFNIVEADEILSLDSQAKISLNAYPNPVVDKLYFSTNDVFSAEVYNILGAKVSSQKVTDGVDLSQLNKGIYFVKAKNNEGLDFKTIKVIKQ
;
A
#
# COMPACT_ATOMS: atom_id res chain seq x y z
N MET A 1 -7.76 -79.71 44.11
CA MET A 1 -7.21 -78.43 43.61
C MET A 1 -7.68 -78.22 42.16
N LYS A 2 -8.75 -77.44 41.93
CA LYS A 2 -9.15 -76.98 40.60
C LYS A 2 -8.82 -75.49 40.54
N LYS A 3 -7.79 -75.10 39.78
CA LYS A 3 -7.46 -73.70 39.51
C LYS A 3 -8.31 -73.23 38.33
N THR A 4 -9.27 -72.37 38.60
CA THR A 4 -10.03 -71.65 37.57
C THR A 4 -9.14 -70.54 37.02
N LEU A 5 -8.75 -70.65 35.75
CA LEU A 5 -7.98 -69.63 35.04
C LEU A 5 -8.96 -68.54 34.58
N LEU A 6 -8.95 -67.38 35.24
CA LEU A 6 -9.71 -66.21 34.80
C LEU A 6 -8.97 -65.55 33.64
N LEU A 7 -9.51 -65.65 32.42
CA LEU A 7 -8.99 -64.98 31.24
C LEU A 7 -9.56 -63.55 31.22
N PHE A 8 -8.75 -62.55 31.59
CA PHE A 8 -9.08 -61.14 31.36
C PHE A 8 -8.85 -60.82 29.88
N VAL A 9 -9.94 -60.79 29.10
CA VAL A 9 -9.92 -60.24 27.73
C VAL A 9 -10.16 -58.73 27.87
N THR A 10 -9.09 -57.94 27.85
CA THR A 10 -9.17 -56.49 27.63
C THR A 10 -9.60 -56.27 26.18
N ILE A 11 -10.86 -55.90 25.97
CA ILE A 11 -11.35 -55.44 24.67
C ILE A 11 -10.72 -54.06 24.45
N LEU A 12 -9.63 -54.02 23.68
CA LEU A 12 -9.08 -52.79 23.11
C LEU A 12 -10.10 -52.32 22.06
N SER A 13 -10.99 -51.42 22.44
CA SER A 13 -11.91 -50.78 21.48
C SER A 13 -11.11 -49.82 20.63
N VAL A 14 -10.55 -50.33 19.52
CA VAL A 14 -10.06 -49.49 18.43
C VAL A 14 -11.29 -48.87 17.79
N THR A 15 -11.56 -47.60 18.10
CA THR A 15 -12.49 -46.80 17.30
C THR A 15 -11.86 -46.68 15.92
N LEU A 16 -12.34 -47.45 14.95
CA LEU A 16 -12.06 -47.16 13.55
C LEU A 16 -12.73 -45.82 13.24
N THR A 17 -11.95 -44.74 13.23
CA THR A 17 -12.37 -43.49 12.62
C THR A 17 -12.61 -43.74 11.15
N LYS A 18 -13.79 -43.38 10.67
CA LYS A 18 -14.15 -43.49 9.24
C LYS A 18 -13.08 -42.74 8.46
N ALA A 19 -12.46 -43.38 7.47
CA ALA A 19 -11.51 -42.69 6.60
C ALA A 19 -12.22 -41.52 5.91
N GLN A 20 -11.67 -40.32 6.08
CA GLN A 20 -12.21 -39.09 5.52
C GLN A 20 -12.07 -39.10 3.99
N ALA A 21 -13.12 -38.72 3.28
CA ALA A 21 -13.11 -38.56 1.82
C ALA A 21 -13.23 -37.08 1.43
N ILE A 22 -12.75 -36.75 0.23
CA ILE A 22 -13.00 -35.43 -0.38
C ILE A 22 -14.52 -35.20 -0.45
N GLY A 23 -14.97 -34.02 -0.02
CA GLY A 23 -16.37 -33.63 0.10
C GLY A 23 -17.04 -34.03 1.41
N ASP A 24 -16.36 -34.80 2.29
CA ASP A 24 -16.84 -34.98 3.66
C ASP A 24 -16.83 -33.61 4.38
N THR A 25 -17.84 -33.37 5.21
CA THR A 25 -17.98 -32.15 6.00
C THR A 25 -17.93 -32.46 7.48
N PHE A 26 -17.41 -31.51 8.25
CA PHE A 26 -17.36 -31.60 9.70
C PHE A 26 -17.39 -30.19 10.31
N THR A 27 -17.69 -30.11 11.61
CA THR A 27 -17.80 -28.84 12.33
C THR A 27 -16.87 -28.83 13.53
N VAL A 28 -16.08 -27.77 13.66
CA VAL A 28 -15.22 -27.51 14.82
C VAL A 28 -15.38 -26.05 15.21
N ASN A 29 -15.62 -25.78 16.50
CA ASN A 29 -15.78 -24.42 17.05
C ASN A 29 -16.77 -23.55 16.25
N ASP A 30 -17.92 -24.13 15.92
CA ASP A 30 -18.99 -23.48 15.14
C ASP A 30 -18.61 -23.09 13.69
N ILE A 31 -17.49 -23.57 13.17
CA ILE A 31 -17.09 -23.40 11.76
C ILE A 31 -17.31 -24.72 11.02
N ASN A 32 -17.95 -24.65 9.85
CA ASN A 32 -18.22 -25.81 8.99
C ASN A 32 -17.14 -25.92 7.93
N TYR A 33 -16.46 -27.06 7.91
CA TYR A 33 -15.38 -27.39 6.98
C TYR A 33 -15.83 -28.44 5.97
N GLU A 34 -15.28 -28.37 4.77
CA GLU A 34 -15.39 -29.40 3.72
C GLU A 34 -13.98 -29.82 3.29
N VAL A 35 -13.72 -31.13 3.26
CA VAL A 35 -12.44 -31.70 2.83
C VAL A 35 -12.26 -31.51 1.33
N THR A 36 -11.22 -30.78 0.94
CA THR A 36 -10.91 -30.48 -0.48
C THR A 36 -9.79 -31.37 -1.01
N ALA A 37 -8.86 -31.78 -0.15
CA ALA A 37 -7.80 -32.70 -0.49
C ALA A 37 -7.50 -33.65 0.67
N ILE A 38 -7.12 -34.88 0.32
CA ILE A 38 -6.57 -35.89 1.23
C ILE A 38 -5.15 -36.22 0.76
N ASP A 39 -4.24 -36.54 1.68
CA ASP A 39 -2.88 -37.08 1.49
C ASP A 39 -2.22 -36.83 0.10
N PRO A 40 -1.19 -35.97 0.00
CA PRO A 40 -0.29 -35.54 1.08
C PRO A 40 -0.60 -34.18 1.69
N THR A 41 -1.52 -33.40 1.12
CA THR A 41 -1.69 -32.01 1.54
C THR A 41 -2.70 -31.81 2.65
N ASN A 42 -3.68 -32.73 2.80
CA ASN A 42 -4.78 -32.66 3.76
C ASN A 42 -5.37 -31.25 3.88
N GLU A 43 -6.28 -30.88 2.99
CA GLU A 43 -6.81 -29.52 2.92
C GLU A 43 -8.31 -29.50 3.15
N VAL A 44 -8.78 -28.39 3.73
CA VAL A 44 -10.19 -28.07 3.91
C VAL A 44 -10.48 -26.63 3.50
N GLN A 45 -11.73 -26.41 3.11
CA GLN A 45 -12.31 -25.08 2.93
C GLN A 45 -13.41 -24.83 3.95
N ILE A 46 -13.62 -23.58 4.33
CA ILE A 46 -14.75 -23.18 5.17
C ILE A 46 -15.97 -22.92 4.30
N VAL A 47 -17.06 -23.63 4.57
CA VAL A 47 -18.31 -23.59 3.79
C VAL A 47 -19.48 -22.94 4.52
N GLY A 48 -19.29 -22.59 5.79
CA GLY A 48 -20.29 -21.89 6.58
C GLY A 48 -19.92 -21.83 8.05
N ASN A 49 -20.83 -21.29 8.85
CA ASN A 49 -20.62 -21.14 10.29
C ASN A 49 -21.95 -21.20 11.05
N SER A 50 -21.86 -21.36 12.36
CA SER A 50 -22.91 -21.11 13.35
C SER A 50 -22.35 -20.30 14.52
N VAL A 51 -21.36 -19.45 14.22
CA VAL A 51 -20.57 -18.69 15.20
C VAL A 51 -21.48 -17.75 15.98
N THR A 52 -21.36 -17.83 17.30
CA THR A 52 -22.05 -16.95 18.25
C THR A 52 -21.07 -16.19 19.14
N THR A 53 -19.76 -16.37 18.90
CA THR A 53 -18.70 -15.73 19.68
C THR A 53 -18.51 -14.27 19.28
N ASP A 54 -18.02 -13.47 20.24
CA ASP A 54 -17.65 -12.07 19.97
C ASP A 54 -16.35 -11.97 19.17
N ALA A 55 -15.41 -12.90 19.34
CA ALA A 55 -14.14 -12.94 18.61
C ALA A 55 -14.09 -14.20 17.74
N LEU A 56 -13.71 -14.04 16.47
CA LEU A 56 -13.52 -15.13 15.51
C LEU A 56 -12.04 -15.33 15.20
N THR A 57 -11.58 -16.56 15.39
CA THR A 57 -10.26 -17.01 14.93
C THR A 57 -10.47 -18.10 13.87
N ILE A 58 -9.93 -17.86 12.68
CA ILE A 58 -9.83 -18.85 11.63
C ILE A 58 -8.45 -19.48 11.73
N PRO A 59 -8.35 -20.74 12.17
CA PRO A 59 -7.06 -21.36 12.43
C PRO A 59 -6.36 -21.73 11.12
N ALA A 60 -5.03 -21.79 11.14
CA ALA A 60 -4.25 -22.25 9.99
C ALA A 60 -4.51 -23.75 9.69
N THR A 61 -4.80 -24.51 10.74
CA THR A 61 -5.11 -25.94 10.67
C THR A 61 -6.28 -26.31 11.55
N VAL A 62 -7.01 -27.37 11.20
CA VAL A 62 -8.08 -27.94 12.02
C VAL A 62 -7.96 -29.46 12.06
N ASP A 63 -8.21 -30.05 13.23
CA ASP A 63 -8.20 -31.50 13.41
C ASP A 63 -9.62 -32.07 13.28
N ASP A 64 -9.76 -33.14 12.50
CA ASP A 64 -10.93 -34.03 12.56
C ASP A 64 -10.49 -35.48 12.64
N SER A 65 -11.04 -36.22 13.61
CA SER A 65 -10.89 -37.67 13.71
C SER A 65 -9.43 -38.17 13.72
N GLY A 66 -8.51 -37.34 14.22
CA GLY A 66 -7.06 -37.64 14.31
C GLY A 66 -6.25 -37.25 13.07
N THR A 67 -6.87 -36.61 12.07
CA THR A 67 -6.20 -36.04 10.89
C THR A 67 -6.19 -34.52 11.00
N THR A 68 -5.02 -33.92 10.84
CA THR A 68 -4.86 -32.47 10.74
C THR A 68 -5.00 -32.02 9.30
N TYR A 69 -5.86 -31.01 9.07
CA TYR A 69 -6.10 -30.39 7.78
C TYR A 69 -5.64 -28.94 7.76
N ASN A 70 -5.02 -28.50 6.68
CA ASN A 70 -4.73 -27.10 6.39
C ASN A 70 -5.99 -26.38 5.93
N VAL A 71 -6.27 -25.20 6.50
CA VAL A 71 -7.41 -24.37 6.10
C VAL A 71 -6.95 -23.43 4.98
N THR A 72 -7.29 -23.75 3.73
CA THR A 72 -6.73 -23.06 2.56
C THR A 72 -7.68 -22.07 1.89
N PHE A 73 -8.99 -22.18 2.14
CA PHE A 73 -10.00 -21.35 1.46
C PHE A 73 -11.21 -21.04 2.35
N ILE A 74 -11.75 -19.82 2.25
CA ILE A 74 -13.02 -19.43 2.85
C ILE A 74 -14.02 -19.13 1.75
N LYS A 75 -15.04 -19.99 1.64
CA LYS A 75 -16.07 -19.89 0.60
C LYS A 75 -16.92 -18.64 0.76
N ASN A 76 -17.43 -18.17 -0.38
CA ASN A 76 -18.25 -16.97 -0.45
C ASN A 76 -19.37 -16.95 0.59
N LYS A 77 -19.57 -15.79 1.22
CA LYS A 77 -20.61 -15.53 2.24
C LYS A 77 -20.53 -16.41 3.49
N SER A 78 -19.50 -17.22 3.68
CA SER A 78 -19.38 -18.13 4.83
C SER A 78 -19.43 -17.43 6.18
N PHE A 79 -19.13 -16.12 6.27
CA PHE A 79 -19.24 -15.30 7.48
C PHE A 79 -20.00 -13.97 7.24
N SER A 80 -20.92 -13.94 6.26
CA SER A 80 -21.68 -12.71 5.97
C SER A 80 -22.70 -12.43 7.08
N ASN A 81 -22.84 -11.16 7.46
CA ASN A 81 -23.74 -10.68 8.52
C ASN A 81 -23.46 -11.30 9.90
N VAL A 82 -22.24 -11.78 10.14
CA VAL A 82 -21.86 -12.33 11.45
C VAL A 82 -21.54 -11.19 12.41
N ALA A 83 -22.05 -11.28 13.64
CA ALA A 83 -22.00 -10.23 14.66
C ALA A 83 -20.70 -10.22 15.49
N ILE A 84 -19.58 -10.63 14.90
CA ILE A 84 -18.25 -10.64 15.54
C ILE A 84 -17.70 -9.22 15.69
N THR A 85 -16.84 -9.04 16.69
CA THR A 85 -16.13 -7.81 17.03
C THR A 85 -14.68 -7.80 16.55
N SER A 86 -14.03 -8.96 16.49
CA SER A 86 -12.66 -9.11 15.99
C SER A 86 -12.51 -10.38 15.15
N LEU A 87 -11.67 -10.29 14.12
CA LEU A 87 -11.28 -11.39 13.25
C LEU A 87 -9.75 -11.57 13.29
N VAL A 88 -9.29 -12.82 13.39
CA VAL A 88 -7.90 -13.22 13.17
C VAL A 88 -7.87 -14.40 12.20
N VAL A 89 -7.05 -14.33 11.16
CA VAL A 89 -6.77 -15.47 10.26
C VAL A 89 -5.31 -15.89 10.42
N GLU A 90 -5.11 -17.08 11.01
CA GLU A 90 -3.77 -17.54 11.42
C GLU A 90 -2.95 -18.12 10.26
N GLY A 91 -3.61 -18.61 9.20
CA GLY A 91 -2.98 -19.18 8.01
C GLY A 91 -3.03 -18.26 6.79
N ASP A 92 -2.31 -18.61 5.74
CA ASP A 92 -2.50 -18.03 4.40
C ASP A 92 -3.71 -18.69 3.74
N THR A 93 -4.90 -18.19 4.07
CA THR A 93 -6.19 -18.75 3.66
C THR A 93 -6.86 -17.81 2.65
N GLU A 94 -7.11 -18.28 1.44
CA GLU A 94 -7.76 -17.47 0.40
C GLU A 94 -9.18 -17.05 0.81
N ILE A 95 -9.49 -15.76 0.65
CA ILE A 95 -10.78 -15.17 1.02
C ILE A 95 -11.58 -14.88 -0.25
N ASP A 96 -12.61 -15.68 -0.48
CA ASP A 96 -13.51 -15.52 -1.63
C ASP A 96 -14.40 -14.26 -1.51
N TRP A 97 -15.34 -14.06 -2.44
CA TRP A 97 -16.23 -12.89 -2.44
C TRP A 97 -17.25 -12.90 -1.29
N GLN A 98 -17.51 -11.71 -0.74
CA GLN A 98 -18.51 -11.44 0.29
C GLN A 98 -18.35 -12.24 1.60
N VAL A 99 -17.15 -12.74 1.91
CA VAL A 99 -16.95 -13.61 3.08
C VAL A 99 -17.37 -12.94 4.38
N PHE A 100 -16.96 -11.70 4.65
CA PHE A 100 -17.28 -10.93 5.86
C PHE A 100 -18.17 -9.70 5.55
N ASN A 101 -19.01 -9.82 4.51
CA ASN A 101 -19.91 -8.73 4.12
C ASN A 101 -20.92 -8.43 5.22
N ALA A 102 -21.07 -7.15 5.56
CA ALA A 102 -22.06 -6.60 6.47
C ALA A 102 -21.95 -7.13 7.91
N CYS A 103 -20.73 -7.38 8.39
CA CYS A 103 -20.48 -7.69 9.80
C CYS A 103 -20.71 -6.43 10.66
N PRO A 104 -21.85 -6.32 11.40
CA PRO A 104 -22.30 -5.05 11.97
C PRO A 104 -21.42 -4.57 13.14
N ASN A 105 -20.74 -5.50 13.81
CA ASN A 105 -19.98 -5.26 15.03
C ASN A 105 -18.47 -5.32 14.83
N LEU A 106 -17.99 -5.67 13.62
CA LEU A 106 -16.57 -5.94 13.40
C LEU A 106 -15.77 -4.64 13.53
N VAL A 107 -14.81 -4.62 14.46
CA VAL A 107 -13.94 -3.48 14.76
C VAL A 107 -12.53 -3.68 14.21
N SER A 108 -11.98 -4.90 14.30
CA SER A 108 -10.62 -5.20 13.85
C SER A 108 -10.53 -6.49 13.07
N ALA A 109 -9.71 -6.51 12.02
CA ALA A 109 -9.38 -7.72 11.26
C ALA A 109 -7.86 -7.86 11.09
N ASP A 110 -7.27 -8.89 11.69
CA ASP A 110 -5.89 -9.29 11.45
C ASP A 110 -5.86 -10.32 10.31
N LEU A 111 -5.40 -9.86 9.14
CA LEU A 111 -5.22 -10.65 7.92
C LEU A 111 -3.73 -10.63 7.49
N SER A 112 -2.82 -10.42 8.45
CA SER A 112 -1.36 -10.27 8.23
C SER A 112 -0.69 -11.50 7.62
N ASN A 113 -1.38 -12.64 7.57
CA ASN A 113 -0.91 -13.88 6.94
C ASN A 113 -1.44 -14.08 5.52
N ILE A 114 -2.41 -13.30 5.06
CA ILE A 114 -3.04 -13.44 3.76
C ILE A 114 -2.15 -12.82 2.67
N THR A 115 -1.69 -13.65 1.72
CA THR A 115 -0.81 -13.19 0.63
C THR A 115 -1.56 -12.88 -0.67
N SER A 116 -2.62 -13.64 -0.97
CA SER A 116 -3.45 -13.48 -2.18
C SER A 116 -4.36 -12.26 -2.12
N GLY A 117 -4.67 -11.78 -0.92
CA GLY A 117 -5.51 -10.61 -0.67
C GLY A 117 -6.96 -10.93 -0.35
N VAL A 118 -7.84 -9.93 -0.54
CA VAL A 118 -9.27 -10.04 -0.18
C VAL A 118 -10.15 -10.04 -1.42
N GLY A 119 -11.11 -10.97 -1.47
CA GLY A 119 -12.07 -11.09 -2.55
C GLY A 119 -13.07 -9.93 -2.64
N LEU A 120 -13.84 -9.93 -3.74
CA LEU A 120 -14.85 -8.93 -4.04
C LEU A 120 -15.87 -8.76 -2.91
N ASN A 121 -16.18 -7.52 -2.52
CA ASN A 121 -17.14 -7.17 -1.47
C ASN A 121 -16.87 -7.80 -0.09
N SER A 122 -15.66 -8.28 0.22
CA SER A 122 -15.47 -9.15 1.39
C SER A 122 -15.66 -8.49 2.74
N PHE A 123 -15.50 -7.16 2.86
CA PHE A 123 -15.77 -6.38 4.09
C PHE A 123 -16.74 -5.21 3.83
N VAL A 124 -17.55 -5.28 2.78
CA VAL A 124 -18.48 -4.18 2.44
C VAL A 124 -19.50 -3.96 3.56
N ASN A 125 -19.83 -2.69 3.85
CA ASN A 125 -20.76 -2.30 4.93
C ASN A 125 -20.38 -2.84 6.32
N CYS A 126 -19.10 -2.84 6.70
CA CYS A 126 -18.69 -3.04 8.10
C CYS A 126 -18.60 -1.68 8.80
N PRO A 127 -19.68 -1.18 9.45
CA PRO A 127 -19.77 0.21 9.87
C PRO A 127 -18.83 0.57 11.03
N LEU A 128 -18.36 -0.44 11.77
CA LEU A 128 -17.49 -0.29 12.93
C LEU A 128 -16.03 -0.66 12.66
N LEU A 129 -15.68 -1.11 11.44
CA LEU A 129 -14.33 -1.58 11.15
C LEU A 129 -13.35 -0.41 11.19
N GLU A 130 -12.39 -0.47 12.11
CA GLU A 130 -11.44 0.60 12.41
C GLU A 130 -10.02 0.25 11.95
N THR A 131 -9.60 -1.02 12.11
CA THR A 131 -8.23 -1.46 11.81
C THR A 131 -8.22 -2.76 10.99
N VAL A 132 -7.40 -2.78 9.94
CA VAL A 132 -7.17 -3.98 9.11
C VAL A 132 -5.68 -4.16 8.88
N ASP A 133 -5.13 -5.34 9.12
CA ASP A 133 -3.75 -5.68 8.70
C ASP A 133 -3.80 -6.52 7.42
N LEU A 134 -3.32 -5.97 6.31
CA LEU A 134 -3.14 -6.65 5.03
C LEU A 134 -1.68 -6.52 4.55
N SER A 135 -0.74 -6.46 5.49
CA SER A 135 0.67 -6.16 5.23
C SER A 135 1.32 -7.08 4.18
N LYS A 136 0.88 -8.33 4.04
CA LYS A 136 1.37 -9.29 3.03
C LYS A 136 0.51 -9.42 1.78
N ALA A 137 -0.68 -8.84 1.76
CA ALA A 137 -1.62 -8.98 0.66
C ALA A 137 -1.10 -8.27 -0.59
N THR A 138 -1.32 -8.90 -1.74
CA THR A 138 -0.93 -8.33 -3.05
C THR A 138 -2.12 -7.73 -3.81
N TYR A 139 -3.36 -8.03 -3.41
CA TYR A 139 -4.58 -7.60 -4.10
C TYR A 139 -5.71 -7.22 -3.15
N ILE A 140 -6.51 -6.21 -3.53
CA ILE A 140 -7.80 -5.91 -2.90
C ILE A 140 -8.89 -5.95 -3.96
N GLY A 141 -9.91 -6.77 -3.72
CA GLY A 141 -11.06 -6.92 -4.58
C GLY A 141 -11.91 -5.66 -4.71
N LYS A 142 -12.69 -5.61 -5.79
CA LYS A 142 -13.73 -4.59 -5.98
C LYS A 142 -14.61 -4.46 -4.73
N LEU A 143 -14.85 -3.22 -4.29
CA LEU A 143 -15.73 -2.87 -3.17
C LEU A 143 -15.37 -3.50 -1.80
N SER A 144 -14.19 -4.09 -1.63
CA SER A 144 -13.85 -4.90 -0.45
C SER A 144 -14.05 -4.17 0.87
N PHE A 145 -13.64 -2.90 0.98
CA PHE A 145 -13.80 -2.06 2.17
C PHE A 145 -14.78 -0.90 1.93
N SER A 146 -15.68 -1.04 0.96
CA SER A 146 -16.66 -0.02 0.65
C SER A 146 -17.65 0.15 1.81
N LYS A 147 -17.96 1.41 2.15
CA LYS A 147 -18.81 1.81 3.25
C LYS A 147 -18.33 1.26 4.61
N CYS A 148 -17.01 1.33 4.83
CA CYS A 148 -16.37 1.18 6.14
C CYS A 148 -15.99 2.58 6.68
N PRO A 149 -16.96 3.41 7.12
CA PRO A 149 -16.73 4.83 7.40
C PRO A 149 -15.77 5.07 8.57
N LYS A 150 -15.55 4.06 9.43
CA LYS A 150 -14.65 4.12 10.59
C LYS A 150 -13.24 3.59 10.32
N LEU A 151 -12.95 3.09 9.12
CA LEU A 151 -11.62 2.53 8.83
C LEU A 151 -10.58 3.66 8.91
N THR A 152 -9.66 3.57 9.87
CA THR A 152 -8.63 4.58 10.12
C THR A 152 -7.24 4.07 9.76
N THR A 153 -6.99 2.78 10.01
CA THR A 153 -5.66 2.18 9.82
C THR A 153 -5.78 0.94 8.95
N ILE A 154 -5.00 0.90 7.87
CA ILE A 154 -4.83 -0.29 7.04
C ILE A 154 -3.39 -0.41 6.54
N ASP A 155 -2.75 -1.55 6.78
CA ASP A 155 -1.42 -1.83 6.25
C ASP A 155 -1.53 -2.49 4.87
N LEU A 156 -0.97 -1.84 3.85
CA LEU A 156 -1.00 -2.25 2.44
C LEU A 156 0.41 -2.35 1.82
N SER A 157 1.43 -2.59 2.65
CA SER A 157 2.85 -2.49 2.28
C SER A 157 3.27 -3.29 1.04
N ASN A 158 2.62 -4.41 0.76
CA ASN A 158 2.94 -5.28 -0.39
C ASN A 158 1.89 -5.23 -1.52
N LEU A 159 0.90 -4.36 -1.39
CA LEU A 159 -0.23 -4.33 -2.32
C LEU A 159 0.22 -3.93 -3.72
N LYS A 160 -0.24 -4.66 -4.73
CA LYS A 160 0.04 -4.42 -6.15
C LYS A 160 -1.13 -3.75 -6.86
N GLU A 161 -2.34 -4.15 -6.51
CA GLU A 161 -3.56 -3.66 -7.17
C GLU A 161 -4.68 -3.38 -6.15
N VAL A 162 -5.30 -2.22 -6.31
CA VAL A 162 -6.51 -1.81 -5.58
C VAL A 162 -7.71 -1.89 -6.52
N GLY A 163 -8.71 -2.69 -6.16
CA GLY A 163 -9.91 -2.87 -6.98
C GLY A 163 -10.83 -1.64 -7.05
N ILE A 164 -11.75 -1.68 -8.02
CA ILE A 164 -12.78 -0.65 -8.23
C ILE A 164 -13.56 -0.40 -6.94
N GLN A 165 -13.71 0.86 -6.54
CA GLN A 165 -14.46 1.27 -5.33
C GLN A 165 -14.02 0.57 -4.03
N ALA A 166 -12.78 0.04 -3.97
CA ALA A 166 -12.30 -0.74 -2.83
C ALA A 166 -12.50 -0.05 -1.48
N PHE A 167 -12.28 1.27 -1.40
CA PHE A 167 -12.40 2.09 -0.20
C PHE A 167 -13.50 3.16 -0.31
N LEU A 168 -14.50 2.95 -1.18
CA LEU A 168 -15.60 3.89 -1.36
C LEU A 168 -16.21 4.31 -0.01
N SER A 169 -16.21 5.61 0.29
CA SER A 169 -16.75 6.18 1.54
C SER A 169 -16.09 5.66 2.82
N ALA A 170 -14.79 5.32 2.80
CA ALA A 170 -13.98 5.14 4.00
C ALA A 170 -13.62 6.50 4.62
N THR A 171 -14.63 7.18 5.17
CA THR A 171 -14.55 8.61 5.54
C THR A 171 -13.59 8.93 6.69
N SER A 172 -13.17 7.95 7.50
CA SER A 172 -12.20 8.16 8.60
C SER A 172 -10.75 7.88 8.18
N LEU A 173 -10.51 7.41 6.95
CA LEU A 173 -9.17 7.17 6.45
C LEU A 173 -8.49 8.53 6.21
N THR A 174 -7.35 8.76 6.85
CA THR A 174 -6.62 10.05 6.80
C THR A 174 -5.37 9.98 5.94
N SER A 175 -4.68 8.84 5.97
CA SER A 175 -3.51 8.55 5.16
C SER A 175 -3.61 7.17 4.53
N ILE A 176 -2.98 6.98 3.37
CA ILE A 176 -2.77 5.64 2.82
C ILE A 176 -1.40 5.51 2.16
N ASP A 177 -0.70 4.43 2.47
CA ASP A 177 0.60 4.11 1.90
C ASP A 177 0.47 2.95 0.92
N LEU A 178 0.88 3.17 -0.32
CA LEU A 178 0.83 2.22 -1.43
C LEU A 178 2.19 2.13 -2.11
N PRO A 179 3.24 1.70 -1.38
CA PRO A 179 4.63 1.84 -1.84
C PRO A 179 4.97 0.94 -3.03
N ALA A 180 4.14 -0.06 -3.31
CA ALA A 180 4.38 -1.09 -4.31
C ALA A 180 3.22 -1.28 -5.30
N ALA A 181 2.15 -0.47 -5.18
CA ALA A 181 0.95 -0.60 -6.01
C ALA A 181 1.20 0.00 -7.39
N THR A 182 0.80 -0.69 -8.44
CA THR A 182 0.95 -0.20 -9.81
C THR A 182 -0.39 0.10 -10.49
N VAL A 183 -1.49 -0.39 -9.92
CA VAL A 183 -2.84 -0.23 -10.49
C VAL A 183 -3.83 0.22 -9.42
N LEU A 184 -4.52 1.33 -9.69
CA LEU A 184 -5.66 1.81 -8.92
C LEU A 184 -6.95 1.75 -9.74
N GLY A 185 -7.92 0.99 -9.23
CA GLY A 185 -9.24 0.82 -9.84
C GLY A 185 -10.10 2.09 -9.76
N GLY A 186 -11.10 2.15 -10.65
CA GLY A 186 -11.98 3.32 -10.75
C GLY A 186 -12.72 3.57 -9.44
N LEU A 187 -12.82 4.85 -9.06
CA LEU A 187 -13.47 5.27 -7.81
C LEU A 187 -12.89 4.61 -6.53
N ALA A 188 -11.65 4.08 -6.56
CA ALA A 188 -11.04 3.35 -5.44
C ALA A 188 -11.19 4.06 -4.09
N PHE A 189 -10.92 5.37 -4.03
CA PHE A 189 -11.03 6.21 -2.84
C PHE A 189 -12.15 7.24 -2.93
N TRP A 190 -13.16 7.01 -3.78
CA TRP A 190 -14.25 7.97 -3.94
C TRP A 190 -14.96 8.25 -2.60
N LYS A 191 -15.12 9.53 -2.25
CA LYS A 191 -15.69 10.00 -0.97
C LYS A 191 -14.88 9.59 0.28
N CYS A 192 -13.58 9.33 0.17
CA CYS A 192 -12.70 9.29 1.35
C CYS A 192 -12.39 10.74 1.78
N THR A 193 -13.38 11.42 2.35
CA THR A 193 -13.36 12.88 2.54
C THR A 193 -12.27 13.40 3.48
N ASN A 194 -11.76 12.55 4.37
CA ASN A 194 -10.65 12.90 5.27
C ASN A 194 -9.29 12.42 4.77
N LEU A 195 -9.22 11.71 3.63
CA LEU A 195 -7.97 11.22 3.07
C LEU A 195 -7.17 12.40 2.55
N SER A 196 -6.19 12.86 3.34
CA SER A 196 -5.39 14.05 3.08
C SER A 196 -3.98 13.74 2.60
N ASP A 197 -3.48 12.54 2.93
CA ASP A 197 -2.14 12.08 2.64
C ASP A 197 -2.17 10.74 1.89
N ILE A 198 -1.41 10.66 0.80
CA ILE A 198 -1.30 9.42 0.03
C ILE A 198 0.09 9.30 -0.57
N ASN A 199 0.71 8.13 -0.36
CA ASN A 199 1.99 7.79 -0.94
C ASN A 199 1.82 6.76 -2.08
N ILE A 200 2.14 7.18 -3.30
CA ILE A 200 2.09 6.36 -4.53
C ILE A 200 3.39 6.53 -5.33
N PRO A 201 4.55 6.08 -4.80
CA PRO A 201 5.86 6.36 -5.39
C PRO A 201 6.09 5.63 -6.73
N VAL A 202 5.28 4.62 -7.02
CA VAL A 202 5.18 3.96 -8.29
C VAL A 202 3.69 3.83 -8.63
N MET A 203 3.36 3.97 -9.90
CA MET A 203 2.02 3.80 -10.43
C MET A 203 2.09 3.68 -11.95
N ASP A 204 1.49 2.63 -12.52
CA ASP A 204 1.40 2.47 -13.98
C ASP A 204 0.07 3.02 -14.50
N SER A 205 -1.00 2.78 -13.74
CA SER A 205 -2.37 3.18 -14.10
C SER A 205 -3.18 3.57 -12.87
N ILE A 206 -3.79 4.75 -12.96
CA ILE A 206 -4.87 5.18 -12.09
C ILE A 206 -6.12 5.16 -12.98
N ALA A 207 -7.27 4.73 -12.47
CA ALA A 207 -8.52 4.70 -13.23
C ALA A 207 -9.46 5.88 -12.85
N PRO A 208 -10.46 6.21 -13.70
CA PRO A 208 -11.30 7.38 -13.50
C PRO A 208 -11.97 7.46 -12.12
N GLY A 209 -11.93 8.66 -11.54
CA GLY A 209 -12.54 8.98 -10.25
C GLY A 209 -11.84 8.39 -9.03
N ALA A 210 -10.67 7.76 -9.16
CA ALA A 210 -9.96 7.10 -8.05
C ALA A 210 -9.84 7.99 -6.80
N PHE A 211 -9.63 9.30 -6.96
CA PHE A 211 -9.47 10.27 -5.86
C PHE A 211 -10.59 11.32 -5.79
N ASN A 212 -11.75 11.05 -6.40
CA ASN A 212 -12.85 12.00 -6.41
C ASN A 212 -13.40 12.22 -5.00
N ALA A 213 -13.72 13.47 -4.64
CA ALA A 213 -14.28 13.83 -3.34
C ALA A 213 -13.40 13.38 -2.15
N THR A 214 -12.08 13.49 -2.30
CA THR A 214 -11.09 13.25 -1.24
C THR A 214 -10.63 14.56 -0.60
N GLY A 215 -9.97 14.46 0.55
CA GLY A 215 -9.41 15.59 1.28
C GLY A 215 -7.94 15.87 0.98
N ILE A 216 -7.42 15.38 -0.15
CA ILE A 216 -5.99 15.42 -0.50
C ILE A 216 -5.49 16.86 -0.48
N THR A 217 -4.40 17.09 0.25
CA THR A 217 -3.75 18.40 0.38
C THR A 217 -2.48 18.48 -0.46
N THR A 218 -1.70 17.40 -0.44
CA THR A 218 -0.52 17.21 -1.27
C THR A 218 -0.58 15.86 -1.97
N LEU A 219 -0.16 15.82 -3.24
CA LEU A 219 -0.07 14.59 -4.01
C LEU A 219 1.16 14.61 -4.90
N THR A 220 1.91 13.51 -4.91
CA THR A 220 2.95 13.26 -5.90
C THR A 220 2.45 12.27 -6.95
N LEU A 221 2.48 12.67 -8.22
CA LEU A 221 2.25 11.79 -9.36
C LEU A 221 3.60 11.28 -9.88
N PRO A 222 3.85 9.96 -9.79
CA PRO A 222 5.18 9.41 -10.02
C PRO A 222 5.57 9.41 -11.49
N ALA A 223 6.88 9.39 -11.77
CA ALA A 223 7.42 9.39 -13.13
C ALA A 223 7.07 8.12 -13.92
N THR A 224 6.69 7.04 -13.22
CA THR A 224 6.29 5.76 -13.82
C THR A 224 4.90 5.81 -14.46
N LEU A 225 4.12 6.86 -14.18
CA LEU A 225 2.75 6.95 -14.66
C LEU A 225 2.75 7.10 -16.18
N ASN A 226 2.06 6.18 -16.87
CA ASN A 226 2.06 6.16 -18.35
C ASN A 226 0.92 6.99 -18.95
N SER A 227 -0.13 7.23 -18.17
CA SER A 227 -1.26 8.07 -18.55
C SER A 227 -1.97 8.60 -17.30
N LEU A 228 -2.58 9.78 -17.41
CA LEU A 228 -3.56 10.21 -16.43
C LEU A 228 -4.95 9.66 -16.81
N PRO A 229 -5.68 9.04 -15.87
CA PRO A 229 -7.04 8.56 -16.13
C PRO A 229 -8.01 9.65 -16.52
N GLY A 230 -9.03 9.19 -17.24
CA GLY A 230 -10.16 9.97 -17.69
C GLY A 230 -10.92 10.77 -16.66
N THR A 231 -11.92 11.46 -17.18
CA THR A 231 -12.63 12.55 -16.53
C THR A 231 -13.05 12.16 -15.10
N ASN A 232 -12.83 13.07 -14.15
CA ASN A 232 -13.17 12.98 -12.72
C ASN A 232 -12.14 12.41 -11.72
N THR A 233 -10.94 11.97 -12.12
CA THR A 233 -9.94 11.38 -11.20
C THR A 233 -9.68 12.22 -9.95
N PHE A 234 -9.48 13.52 -10.15
CA PHE A 234 -9.20 14.51 -9.11
C PHE A 234 -10.37 15.48 -8.90
N ARG A 235 -11.59 15.08 -9.28
CA ARG A 235 -12.74 15.98 -9.16
C ARG A 235 -13.16 16.12 -7.70
N ASN A 236 -13.55 17.33 -7.29
CA ASN A 236 -13.96 17.64 -5.93
C ASN A 236 -12.88 17.39 -4.87
N ILE A 237 -11.64 17.84 -5.09
CA ILE A 237 -10.57 17.85 -4.08
C ILE A 237 -10.35 19.27 -3.54
N PRO A 238 -11.31 19.86 -2.81
CA PRO A 238 -11.28 21.29 -2.47
C PRO A 238 -10.09 21.72 -1.59
N ALA A 239 -9.40 20.76 -0.97
CA ALA A 239 -8.27 21.00 -0.07
C ALA A 239 -6.91 20.89 -0.75
N LEU A 240 -6.83 20.67 -2.07
CA LEU A 240 -5.54 20.55 -2.77
C LEU A 240 -4.78 21.88 -2.67
N GLU A 241 -3.59 21.82 -2.06
CA GLU A 241 -2.67 22.95 -1.91
C GLU A 241 -1.46 22.79 -2.84
N GLU A 242 -0.95 21.57 -2.99
CA GLU A 242 0.24 21.27 -3.79
C GLU A 242 0.10 19.96 -4.57
N LEU A 243 0.32 20.03 -5.89
CA LEU A 243 0.49 18.87 -6.76
C LEU A 243 1.95 18.81 -7.21
N ILE A 244 2.57 17.65 -7.05
CA ILE A 244 3.94 17.38 -7.51
C ILE A 244 3.83 16.38 -8.65
N VAL A 245 4.49 16.67 -9.76
CA VAL A 245 4.60 15.73 -10.88
C VAL A 245 6.05 15.40 -11.12
N GLU A 246 6.34 14.12 -11.34
CA GLU A 246 7.71 13.65 -11.61
C GLU A 246 7.94 13.32 -13.09
N PHE A 247 6.89 13.36 -13.92
CA PHE A 247 7.00 13.20 -15.37
C PHE A 247 7.33 14.54 -16.06
N GLU A 248 8.16 14.51 -17.09
CA GLU A 248 8.67 15.72 -17.76
C GLU A 248 7.73 16.29 -18.82
N THR A 249 6.87 15.46 -19.40
CA THR A 249 5.94 15.86 -20.45
C THR A 249 4.52 15.91 -19.87
N PRO A 250 3.81 17.05 -19.93
CA PRO A 250 2.45 17.14 -19.43
C PRO A 250 1.55 16.19 -20.22
N PHE A 251 0.65 15.51 -19.52
CA PHE A 251 -0.38 14.70 -20.17
C PHE A 251 -1.49 15.60 -20.72
N VAL A 252 -2.01 15.24 -21.89
CA VAL A 252 -3.27 15.81 -22.40
C VAL A 252 -4.40 15.35 -21.50
N LEU A 253 -5.13 16.30 -20.93
CA LEU A 253 -6.25 15.98 -20.03
C LEU A 253 -7.51 15.64 -20.84
N GLU A 254 -8.16 14.53 -20.49
CA GLU A 254 -9.47 14.19 -21.06
C GLU A 254 -10.55 15.17 -20.57
N ILE A 255 -11.41 15.59 -21.49
CA ILE A 255 -12.54 16.50 -21.25
C ILE A 255 -13.84 15.70 -21.34
N ASP A 256 -14.74 15.86 -20.37
CA ASP A 256 -16.05 15.18 -20.39
C ASP A 256 -17.06 15.89 -21.32
N GLU A 257 -18.26 15.30 -21.42
CA GLU A 257 -19.36 15.84 -22.22
C GLU A 257 -19.78 17.26 -21.78
N ASP A 258 -19.47 17.64 -20.53
CA ASP A 258 -19.76 18.95 -19.95
C ASP A 258 -18.60 19.96 -20.16
N GLY A 259 -17.51 19.55 -20.83
CA GLY A 259 -16.36 20.42 -21.07
C GLY A 259 -15.39 20.51 -19.88
N LEU A 260 -15.44 19.56 -18.93
CA LEU A 260 -14.63 19.56 -17.71
C LEU A 260 -13.51 18.50 -17.76
N ASP A 261 -12.30 18.90 -17.40
CA ASP A 261 -11.20 17.97 -17.09
C ASP A 261 -11.27 17.45 -15.64
N MET A 262 -10.29 16.60 -15.28
CA MET A 262 -10.18 16.02 -13.94
C MET A 262 -9.95 17.03 -12.81
N PHE A 263 -9.51 18.24 -13.10
CA PHE A 263 -9.27 19.33 -12.15
C PHE A 263 -10.28 20.49 -12.26
N SER A 264 -11.22 20.42 -13.21
CA SER A 264 -12.13 21.50 -13.65
C SER A 264 -13.25 21.86 -12.65
N HIS A 265 -12.89 22.10 -11.39
CA HIS A 265 -13.73 22.72 -10.37
C HIS A 265 -12.99 23.90 -9.73
N GLN A 266 -12.63 24.89 -10.55
CA GLN A 266 -11.93 26.11 -10.10
C GLN A 266 -12.69 26.85 -8.98
N ALA A 267 -14.02 26.78 -8.94
CA ALA A 267 -14.83 27.39 -7.90
C ALA A 267 -14.66 26.79 -6.50
N LEU A 268 -14.00 25.62 -6.38
CA LEU A 268 -13.69 25.00 -5.08
C LEU A 268 -12.39 25.51 -4.47
N TYR A 269 -11.46 26.04 -5.27
CA TYR A 269 -10.18 26.50 -4.77
C TYR A 269 -10.27 27.97 -4.35
N ALA A 270 -10.02 28.26 -3.08
CA ALA A 270 -9.92 29.63 -2.60
C ALA A 270 -8.72 30.37 -3.24
N THR A 271 -7.67 29.63 -3.56
CA THR A 271 -6.45 30.07 -4.26
C THR A 271 -5.99 28.94 -5.18
N ALA A 272 -5.44 29.28 -6.35
CA ALA A 272 -4.91 28.27 -7.27
C ALA A 272 -3.81 27.41 -6.57
N PRO A 273 -3.94 26.06 -6.57
CA PRO A 273 -2.95 25.18 -5.99
C PRO A 273 -1.59 25.33 -6.69
N LYS A 274 -0.52 25.04 -5.97
CA LYS A 274 0.83 25.01 -6.52
C LYS A 274 1.03 23.72 -7.31
N LEU A 275 1.64 23.83 -8.49
CA LEU A 275 2.12 22.67 -9.25
C LEU A 275 3.65 22.70 -9.25
N ILE A 276 4.29 21.72 -8.62
CA ILE A 276 5.73 21.50 -8.74
C ILE A 276 5.98 20.59 -9.93
N VAL A 277 6.69 21.11 -10.94
CA VAL A 277 7.09 20.35 -12.14
C VAL A 277 8.60 20.12 -12.18
N PRO A 278 9.11 19.15 -12.94
CA PRO A 278 10.56 18.98 -13.14
C PRO A 278 11.19 20.25 -13.72
N PHE A 279 12.43 20.52 -13.33
CA PHE A 279 13.19 21.68 -13.80
C PHE A 279 13.20 21.78 -15.34
N GLY A 280 12.97 22.96 -15.89
CA GLY A 280 12.94 23.21 -17.34
C GLY A 280 11.65 22.78 -18.05
N THR A 281 10.65 22.25 -17.35
CA THR A 281 9.39 21.78 -17.96
C THR A 281 8.22 22.75 -17.81
N SER A 282 8.37 23.82 -17.03
CA SER A 282 7.27 24.77 -16.73
C SER A 282 6.59 25.35 -17.96
N THR A 283 7.35 25.66 -19.02
CA THR A 283 6.78 26.20 -20.27
C THR A 283 5.92 25.16 -20.99
N ALA A 284 6.30 23.89 -20.94
CA ALA A 284 5.51 22.81 -21.55
C ALA A 284 4.19 22.62 -20.79
N PHE A 285 4.25 22.55 -19.45
CA PHE A 285 3.06 22.46 -18.62
C PHE A 285 2.14 23.67 -18.77
N ALA A 286 2.68 24.89 -18.79
CA ALA A 286 1.88 26.10 -18.98
C ALA A 286 1.19 26.18 -20.37
N ALA A 287 1.69 25.46 -21.37
CA ALA A 287 1.13 25.44 -22.71
C ALA A 287 0.06 24.35 -22.90
N GLU A 288 0.03 23.34 -22.03
CA GLU A 288 -0.93 22.22 -22.11
C GLU A 288 -2.23 22.57 -21.38
N ASN A 289 -3.36 22.34 -22.03
CA ASN A 289 -4.67 22.78 -21.54
C ASN A 289 -5.05 22.08 -20.23
N GLY A 290 -5.45 22.87 -19.23
CA GLY A 290 -5.90 22.40 -17.93
C GLY A 290 -4.80 22.27 -16.87
N TRP A 291 -3.53 22.39 -17.24
CA TRP A 291 -2.40 22.55 -16.30
C TRP A 291 -2.16 24.02 -15.93
N ASP A 292 -2.63 24.95 -16.75
CA ASP A 292 -2.55 26.39 -16.58
C ASP A 292 -3.43 26.93 -15.42
N ILE A 293 -4.28 26.08 -14.84
CA ILE A 293 -5.08 26.39 -13.65
C ILE A 293 -4.23 26.46 -12.37
N PHE A 294 -3.02 25.90 -12.39
CA PHE A 294 -2.12 25.82 -11.24
C PHE A 294 -1.12 26.98 -11.21
N ASN A 295 -0.65 27.32 -10.02
CA ASN A 295 0.54 28.13 -9.84
C ASN A 295 1.77 27.26 -10.09
N ILE A 296 2.24 27.23 -11.34
CA ILE A 296 3.37 26.38 -11.76
C ILE A 296 4.68 26.92 -11.19
N VAL A 297 5.42 26.04 -10.51
CA VAL A 297 6.73 26.29 -9.92
C VAL A 297 7.64 25.14 -10.36
N GLU A 298 8.85 25.47 -10.83
CA GLU A 298 9.83 24.43 -11.11
C GLU A 298 10.43 23.91 -9.80
N ALA A 299 10.62 22.59 -9.71
CA ALA A 299 11.47 22.01 -8.70
C ALA A 299 12.88 22.62 -8.80
N ASP A 300 13.52 22.80 -7.63
CA ASP A 300 14.91 23.22 -7.59
C ASP A 300 15.76 22.29 -8.48
N GLU A 301 16.60 22.86 -9.35
CA GLU A 301 17.55 22.15 -10.24
C GLU A 301 18.37 21.06 -9.50
N ILE A 302 18.48 21.23 -8.19
CA ILE A 302 19.23 20.45 -7.20
C ILE A 302 18.81 18.97 -7.11
N LEU A 303 17.56 18.63 -7.42
CA LEU A 303 17.04 17.25 -7.34
C LEU A 303 16.95 16.54 -8.70
N SER A 304 17.22 17.25 -9.81
CA SER A 304 17.32 16.59 -11.10
C SER A 304 18.62 15.75 -11.11
N LEU A 305 18.50 14.44 -11.31
CA LEU A 305 19.64 13.54 -11.52
C LEU A 305 20.28 13.76 -12.91
N ASP A 306 19.66 14.59 -13.75
CA ASP A 306 19.99 14.84 -15.15
C ASP A 306 20.27 16.33 -15.41
N SER A 307 21.05 16.99 -14.54
CA SER A 307 21.69 18.24 -14.98
C SER A 307 22.54 17.95 -16.22
N GLN A 308 22.30 18.70 -17.30
CA GLN A 308 22.84 18.47 -18.65
C GLN A 308 24.35 18.74 -18.79
N ALA A 309 25.13 18.59 -17.73
CA ALA A 309 26.57 18.47 -17.78
C ALA A 309 26.99 17.17 -17.07
N LYS A 310 26.88 16.03 -17.78
CA LYS A 310 27.52 14.77 -17.37
C LYS A 310 29.05 14.90 -17.41
N ILE A 311 29.62 15.65 -16.47
CA ILE A 311 30.99 15.40 -16.03
C ILE A 311 30.91 14.20 -15.12
N SER A 312 31.60 13.12 -15.48
CA SER A 312 31.67 11.92 -14.65
C SER A 312 32.40 12.25 -13.35
N LEU A 313 31.65 12.59 -12.31
CA LEU A 313 32.16 12.83 -10.96
C LEU A 313 32.02 11.54 -10.13
N ASN A 314 33.12 10.80 -9.98
CA ASN A 314 33.20 9.69 -9.04
C ASN A 314 33.65 10.24 -7.68
N ALA A 315 33.00 9.79 -6.60
CA ALA A 315 33.42 10.13 -5.25
C ALA A 315 33.95 8.88 -4.53
N TYR A 316 35.04 9.05 -3.79
CA TYR A 316 35.74 7.99 -3.10
C TYR A 316 35.76 8.31 -1.60
N PRO A 317 35.00 7.58 -0.76
CA PRO A 317 35.07 7.75 0.67
C PRO A 317 36.40 7.22 1.19
N ASN A 318 37.07 7.98 2.07
CA ASN A 318 38.19 7.51 2.86
C ASN A 318 37.74 7.28 4.30
N PRO A 319 37.45 6.03 4.68
CA PRO A 319 36.87 5.71 5.99
C PRO A 319 37.85 5.87 7.15
N VAL A 320 39.14 6.11 6.88
CA VAL A 320 40.16 6.30 7.93
C VAL A 320 40.14 7.74 8.47
N VAL A 321 39.74 8.70 7.64
CA VAL A 321 39.78 10.14 7.98
C VAL A 321 38.41 10.83 7.82
N ASP A 322 37.32 10.07 7.64
CA ASP A 322 35.96 10.58 7.46
C ASP A 322 35.85 11.66 6.36
N LYS A 323 36.61 11.51 5.27
CA LYS A 323 36.59 12.45 4.13
C LYS A 323 36.03 11.81 2.87
N LEU A 324 35.31 12.61 2.09
CA LEU A 324 34.89 12.27 0.74
C LEU A 324 35.78 12.98 -0.28
N TYR A 325 36.43 12.22 -1.16
CA TYR A 325 37.22 12.77 -2.26
C TYR A 325 36.47 12.66 -3.58
N PHE A 326 36.85 13.49 -4.56
CA PHE A 326 36.27 13.47 -5.90
C PHE A 326 37.33 13.13 -6.95
N SER A 327 36.91 12.52 -8.07
CA SER A 327 37.77 12.16 -9.20
C SER A 327 38.30 13.35 -10.00
N THR A 328 37.85 14.57 -9.69
CA THR A 328 38.30 15.82 -10.31
C THR A 328 38.66 16.85 -9.26
N ASN A 329 39.60 17.74 -9.62
CA ASN A 329 39.98 18.92 -8.84
C ASN A 329 39.05 20.13 -9.10
N ASP A 330 38.07 20.01 -9.99
CA ASP A 330 37.16 21.10 -10.34
C ASP A 330 36.09 21.36 -9.27
N VAL A 331 35.96 20.46 -8.27
CA VAL A 331 35.07 20.67 -7.13
C VAL A 331 35.68 21.70 -6.19
N PHE A 332 35.07 22.89 -6.16
CA PHE A 332 35.52 24.02 -5.36
C PHE A 332 34.80 24.12 -4.01
N SER A 333 33.53 23.71 -3.95
CA SER A 333 32.75 23.67 -2.70
C SER A 333 31.76 22.51 -2.68
N ALA A 334 31.30 22.15 -1.49
CA ALA A 334 30.30 21.11 -1.28
C ALA A 334 29.30 21.49 -0.19
N GLU A 335 28.04 21.13 -0.41
CA GLU A 335 26.97 21.20 0.58
C GLU A 335 26.52 19.79 0.95
N VAL A 336 26.29 19.54 2.24
CA VAL A 336 25.88 18.21 2.76
C VAL A 336 24.50 18.31 3.37
N TYR A 337 23.63 17.38 3.00
CA TYR A 337 22.24 17.31 3.44
C TYR A 337 21.96 15.97 4.11
N ASN A 338 21.12 15.95 5.14
CA ASN A 338 20.62 14.71 5.73
C ASN A 338 19.48 14.11 4.87
N ILE A 339 18.98 12.94 5.25
CA ILE A 339 17.88 12.27 4.54
C ILE A 339 16.55 13.02 4.53
N LEU A 340 16.38 14.01 5.42
CA LEU A 340 15.21 14.87 5.48
C LEU A 340 15.38 16.13 4.60
N GLY A 341 16.45 16.21 3.83
CA GLY A 341 16.76 17.37 2.97
C GLY A 341 17.30 18.59 3.72
N ALA A 342 17.58 18.50 5.02
CA ALA A 342 18.14 19.61 5.77
C ALA A 342 19.65 19.73 5.54
N LYS A 343 20.13 20.95 5.23
CA LYS A 343 21.56 21.23 5.07
C LYS A 343 22.26 21.17 6.43
N VAL A 344 23.23 20.26 6.56
CA VAL A 344 24.01 20.02 7.78
C VAL A 344 25.45 20.53 7.70
N SER A 345 25.97 20.79 6.49
CA SER A 345 27.30 21.34 6.30
C SER A 345 27.44 22.09 4.97
N SER A 346 28.33 23.09 4.94
CA SER A 346 28.76 23.79 3.72
C SER A 346 30.25 24.07 3.84
N GLN A 347 31.03 23.65 2.84
CA GLN A 347 32.49 23.61 2.92
C GLN A 347 33.12 24.05 1.60
N LYS A 348 34.23 24.79 1.69
CA LYS A 348 35.16 24.93 0.57
C LYS A 348 35.98 23.66 0.47
N VAL A 349 36.05 23.06 -0.71
CA VAL A 349 36.77 21.80 -0.93
C VAL A 349 38.22 22.13 -1.29
N THR A 350 39.13 21.90 -0.34
CA THR A 350 40.58 22.05 -0.55
C THR A 350 41.33 20.72 -0.46
N ASP A 351 40.79 19.78 0.31
CA ASP A 351 41.34 18.43 0.54
C ASP A 351 40.20 17.49 0.96
N GLY A 352 39.29 17.23 0.02
CA GLY A 352 38.06 16.47 0.25
C GLY A 352 36.98 17.22 1.04
N VAL A 353 35.81 16.61 1.18
CA VAL A 353 34.71 17.06 2.06
C VAL A 353 34.85 16.35 3.39
N ASP A 354 34.93 17.12 4.48
CA ASP A 354 35.05 16.57 5.84
C ASP A 354 33.67 16.20 6.39
N LEU A 355 33.48 14.92 6.71
CA LEU A 355 32.25 14.39 7.28
C LEU A 355 32.44 13.99 8.76
N SER A 356 33.59 14.26 9.37
CA SER A 356 33.95 13.80 10.72
C SER A 356 32.96 14.23 11.79
N GLN A 357 32.40 15.43 11.67
CA GLN A 357 31.44 16.01 12.62
C GLN A 357 30.01 15.50 12.45
N LEU A 358 29.74 14.71 11.41
CA LEU A 358 28.42 14.15 11.14
C LEU A 358 28.24 12.80 11.86
N ASN A 359 27.03 12.54 12.31
CA ASN A 359 26.67 11.23 12.86
C ASN A 359 26.70 10.15 11.77
N LYS A 360 26.68 8.87 12.17
CA LYS A 360 26.48 7.76 11.23
C LYS A 360 25.11 7.89 10.55
N GLY A 361 25.05 7.66 9.26
CA GLY A 361 23.83 7.85 8.49
C GLY A 361 24.04 8.04 7.00
N ILE A 362 22.92 8.28 6.30
CA ILE A 362 22.91 8.58 4.88
C ILE A 362 22.89 10.10 4.70
N TYR A 363 23.74 10.59 3.81
CA TYR A 363 23.86 11.99 3.46
C TYR A 363 23.84 12.17 1.95
N PHE A 364 23.36 13.32 1.49
CA PHE A 364 23.49 13.75 0.11
C PHE A 364 24.53 14.87 0.06
N VAL A 365 25.57 14.67 -0.76
CA VAL A 365 26.64 15.66 -0.95
C VAL A 365 26.50 16.27 -2.33
N LYS A 366 26.34 17.58 -2.35
CA LYS A 366 26.17 18.39 -3.54
C LYS A 366 27.47 19.13 -3.84
N ALA A 367 28.14 18.77 -4.94
CA ALA A 367 29.44 19.34 -5.32
C ALA A 367 29.28 20.50 -6.33
N LYS A 368 30.04 21.58 -6.15
CA LYS A 368 29.97 22.80 -6.97
C LYS A 368 31.33 23.24 -7.51
N ASN A 369 31.34 23.83 -8.70
CA ASN A 369 32.54 24.42 -9.30
C ASN A 369 32.89 25.81 -8.71
N ASN A 370 33.95 26.43 -9.21
CA ASN A 370 34.42 27.76 -8.80
C ASN A 370 33.48 28.92 -9.19
N GLU A 371 32.51 28.68 -10.07
CA GLU A 371 31.44 29.61 -10.46
C GLU A 371 30.16 29.38 -9.65
N GLY A 372 30.14 28.37 -8.76
CA GLY A 372 28.98 28.01 -7.94
C GLY A 372 27.95 27.13 -8.65
N LEU A 373 28.25 26.64 -9.86
CA LEU A 373 27.40 25.71 -10.61
C LEU A 373 27.53 24.30 -10.07
N ASP A 374 26.41 23.58 -10.07
CA ASP A 374 26.31 22.23 -9.54
C ASP A 374 26.85 21.20 -10.53
N PHE A 375 27.74 20.31 -10.08
CA PHE A 375 28.17 19.17 -10.89
C PHE A 375 27.19 18.01 -10.81
N LYS A 376 26.88 17.59 -9.57
CA LYS A 376 26.08 16.39 -9.26
C LYS A 376 25.78 16.32 -7.76
N THR A 377 24.65 15.70 -7.42
CA THR A 377 24.33 15.25 -6.06
C THR A 377 24.70 13.76 -5.89
N ILE A 378 25.45 13.43 -4.84
CA ILE A 378 25.95 12.08 -4.58
C ILE A 378 25.41 11.59 -3.23
N LYS A 379 24.84 10.38 -3.21
CA LYS A 379 24.45 9.69 -1.97
C LYS A 379 25.69 9.08 -1.31
N VAL A 380 25.90 9.39 -0.03
CA VAL A 380 27.03 8.92 0.79
C VAL A 380 26.50 8.21 2.03
N ILE A 381 27.10 7.08 2.38
CA ILE A 381 26.78 6.33 3.60
C ILE A 381 27.99 6.46 4.54
N LYS A 382 27.79 7.11 5.69
CA LYS A 382 28.77 7.17 6.78
C LYS A 382 28.49 6.04 7.77
N GLN A 383 29.42 5.08 7.86
CA GLN A 383 29.28 3.85 8.66
C GLN A 383 29.82 3.94 10.07
#